data_AF-A0A846G2Y2-F1
#
_entry.id   AF-A0A846G2Y2-F1
#
_cell.length_a   1.000
_cell.length_b   1.000
_cell.length_c   1.000
_cell.angle_alpha   90.00
_cell.angle_beta   90.00
_cell.angle_gamma   90.00
#
_symmetry.space_group_name_H-M   'P 1'
#
loop_
_entity.id
_entity.type
_entity.pdbx_description
1 polymer ?
#
loop_
_entity_poly.entity_id
_entity_poly.type
_entity_poly.pdbx_seq_one_letter_code
_entity_poly.pdbx_strand_id
1 'polypeptide(L)'
;MSNLTLVLPLNLEVADFPVTINLLVENLAKFEEKTELEIMQNLITNLPNVKIQGLVVGMRSLEGDKLSEEVDLMGVVMNRLERKN
;
A
#
# COMPACT_ATOMS: atom_id res chain seq x y z
N MET A 1 19.71 -4.07 17.02
CA MET A 1 18.50 -3.88 16.18
C MET A 1 17.81 -2.63 16.65
N SER A 2 17.59 -1.65 15.77
CA SER A 2 16.78 -0.47 16.04
C SER A 2 15.31 -0.88 16.06
N ASN A 3 14.55 -0.38 17.04
CA ASN A 3 13.11 -0.63 17.13
C ASN A 3 12.37 0.48 16.38
N LEU A 4 11.48 0.11 15.45
CA LEU A 4 10.55 1.03 14.77
C LEU A 4 9.19 0.98 15.47
N THR A 5 8.62 2.14 15.79
CA THR A 5 7.24 2.27 16.30
C THR A 5 6.43 3.11 15.33
N LEU A 6 5.31 2.57 14.85
CA LEU A 6 4.38 3.25 13.95
C LEU A 6 3.05 3.49 14.66
N VAL A 7 2.47 4.69 14.47
CA VAL A 7 1.15 5.05 15.02
C VAL A 7 0.18 5.18 13.85
N LEU A 8 -0.82 4.30 13.81
CA LEU A 8 -1.80 4.24 12.73
C LEU A 8 -3.11 4.94 13.14
N PRO A 9 -3.60 5.94 12.39
CA PRO A 9 -4.93 6.49 12.63
C PRO A 9 -5.99 5.45 12.26
N LEU A 10 -6.93 5.19 13.16
CA LEU A 10 -8.02 4.23 12.95
C LEU A 10 -9.27 4.86 12.31
N ASN A 11 -9.34 6.20 12.29
CA ASN A 11 -10.46 6.94 11.73
C ASN A 11 -10.06 7.60 10.42
N LEU A 12 -10.73 7.19 9.33
CA LEU A 12 -10.56 7.73 7.98
C LEU A 12 -11.00 9.20 7.86
N GLU A 13 -11.83 9.69 8.78
CA GLU A 13 -12.36 11.05 8.79
C GLU A 13 -11.41 12.08 9.43
N VAL A 14 -10.23 11.66 9.89
CA VAL A 14 -9.21 12.60 10.37
C VAL A 14 -8.69 13.39 9.17
N ALA A 15 -8.70 14.72 9.28
CA ALA A 15 -8.33 15.63 8.18
C ALA A 15 -6.96 15.29 7.55
N ASP A 16 -5.99 14.89 8.39
CA ASP A 16 -4.63 14.57 7.96
C ASP A 16 -4.42 13.07 7.71
N PHE A 17 -5.49 12.28 7.59
CA PHE A 17 -5.39 10.84 7.36
C PHE A 17 -4.52 10.48 6.14
N PRO A 18 -4.72 11.08 4.94
CA PRO A 18 -3.90 10.75 3.77
C PRO A 18 -2.42 11.07 3.98
N VAL A 19 -2.13 12.23 4.59
CA VAL A 19 -0.75 12.68 4.88
C VAL A 19 -0.08 11.74 5.88
N THR A 20 -0.81 11.32 6.90
CA THR A 20 -0.31 10.40 7.94
C THR A 20 0.02 9.04 7.34
N ILE A 21 -0.86 8.48 6.51
CA ILE A 21 -0.59 7.20 5.85
C ILE A 21 0.63 7.29 4.94
N ASN A 22 0.77 8.38 4.17
CA ASN A 22 1.94 8.57 3.30
C ASN A 22 3.25 8.57 4.12
N LEU A 23 3.29 9.34 5.20
CA LEU A 23 4.47 9.41 6.08
C LEU A 23 4.80 8.06 6.72
N LEU A 24 3.79 7.25 7.05
CA LEU A 24 4.01 5.90 7.60
C LEU A 24 4.62 4.96 6.56
N VAL A 25 4.14 5.01 5.31
CA VAL A 25 4.70 4.21 4.21
C VAL A 25 6.13 4.63 3.91
N GLU A 26 6.41 5.94 3.84
CA GLU A 26 7.76 6.48 3.62
C GLU A 26 8.74 6.04 4.72
N ASN A 27 8.34 6.13 5.99
CA ASN A 27 9.17 5.72 7.11
C ASN A 27 9.45 4.21 7.11
N LEU A 28 8.45 3.41 6.76
CA LEU A 28 8.61 1.96 6.67
C LEU A 28 9.53 1.57 5.50
N ALA A 29 9.39 2.25 4.35
CA ALA A 29 10.25 2.08 3.19
C ALA A 29 11.73 2.36 3.53
N LYS A 30 12.00 3.47 4.23
CA LYS A 30 13.34 3.81 4.72
C LYS A 30 13.89 2.79 5.71
N PHE A 31 13.05 2.32 6.64
CA PHE A 31 13.49 1.36 7.66
C PHE A 31 13.79 -0.03 7.08
N GLU A 32 13.01 -0.47 6.08
CA GLU A 32 13.17 -1.77 5.42
C GLU A 32 14.08 -1.74 4.20
N GLU A 33 14.66 -0.58 3.84
CA GLU A 33 15.48 -0.38 2.64
C GLU A 33 14.76 -0.80 1.34
N LYS A 34 13.47 -0.45 1.24
CA LYS A 34 12.58 -0.74 0.10
C LYS A 34 12.00 0.53 -0.49
N THR A 35 11.42 0.43 -1.69
CA THR A 35 10.58 1.50 -2.25
C THR A 35 9.21 1.53 -1.56
N GLU A 36 8.56 2.69 -1.54
CA GLU A 36 7.18 2.85 -1.04
C GLU A 36 6.20 1.92 -1.79
N LEU A 37 6.42 1.73 -3.09
CA LEU A 37 5.63 0.81 -3.90
C LEU A 37 5.76 -0.64 -3.40
N GLU A 38 6.98 -1.11 -3.15
CA GLU A 38 7.20 -2.46 -2.59
C GLU A 38 6.56 -2.62 -1.21
N ILE A 39 6.59 -1.59 -0.37
CA ILE A 39 5.87 -1.59 0.92
C ILE A 39 4.37 -1.75 0.68
N MET A 40 3.77 -0.93 -0.20
CA MET A 40 2.34 -1.03 -0.51
C MET A 40 1.96 -2.40 -1.08
N GLN A 41 2.76 -2.95 -2.00
CA GLN A 41 2.55 -4.29 -2.54
C GLN A 41 2.57 -5.35 -1.43
N ASN A 42 3.52 -5.26 -0.50
CA ASN A 42 3.62 -6.19 0.63
C ASN A 42 2.41 -6.06 1.57
N LEU A 43 1.98 -4.84 1.90
CA LEU A 43 0.82 -4.61 2.76
C LEU A 43 -0.47 -5.17 2.14
N ILE A 44 -0.66 -4.98 0.83
CA ILE A 44 -1.84 -5.45 0.10
C ILE A 44 -1.85 -6.98 -0.05
N THR A 45 -0.70 -7.58 -0.37
CA THR A 45 -0.59 -9.04 -0.59
C THR A 45 -0.64 -9.86 0.69
N ASN A 46 -0.32 -9.27 1.85
CA ASN A 46 -0.38 -9.92 3.16
C ASN A 46 -1.68 -9.63 3.94
N LEU A 47 -2.72 -9.09 3.28
CA LEU A 47 -4.00 -8.87 3.94
C LEU A 47 -4.59 -10.21 4.45
N PRO A 48 -5.06 -10.26 5.71
CA PRO A 48 -5.62 -11.48 6.26
C PRO A 48 -6.84 -11.92 5.44
N ASN A 49 -6.91 -13.22 5.19
CA ASN A 49 -7.99 -13.88 4.46
C ASN A 49 -8.15 -13.46 2.98
N VAL A 50 -7.12 -12.88 2.37
CA VAL A 50 -7.07 -12.65 0.93
C VAL A 50 -5.88 -13.40 0.35
N LYS A 51 -6.10 -14.22 -0.68
CA LYS A 51 -5.00 -14.79 -1.48
C LYS A 51 -4.90 -14.03 -2.80
N ILE A 52 -3.98 -13.09 -2.86
CA ILE A 52 -3.63 -12.37 -4.08
C ILE A 52 -2.62 -13.23 -4.85
N GLN A 53 -2.94 -13.64 -6.07
CA GLN A 53 -2.02 -14.43 -6.91
C GLN A 53 -1.18 -13.55 -7.85
N GLY A 54 -1.59 -12.31 -8.09
CA GLY A 54 -0.84 -11.34 -8.87
C GLY A 54 -1.33 -9.92 -8.61
N LEU A 55 -0.40 -8.97 -8.59
CA LEU A 55 -0.66 -7.54 -8.49
C LEU A 55 0.00 -6.86 -9.69
N VAL A 56 -0.81 -6.23 -10.53
CA VAL A 56 -0.34 -5.44 -11.68
C VAL A 56 -0.33 -3.98 -11.25
N VAL A 57 0.80 -3.32 -11.46
CA VAL A 57 0.96 -1.89 -11.19
C VAL A 57 1.13 -1.18 -12.53
N GLY A 58 0.18 -0.30 -12.86
CA GLY A 58 0.27 0.61 -13.99
C GLY A 58 0.70 2.00 -13.53
N MET A 59 1.63 2.61 -14.25
CA MET A 59 1.98 4.03 -14.08
C MET A 59 1.48 4.77 -15.31
N ARG A 60 0.49 5.66 -15.16
CA ARG A 60 0.04 6.53 -16.26
C ARG A 60 0.85 7.83 -16.22
N SER A 61 1.44 8.23 -17.34
CA SER A 61 1.95 9.58 -17.55
C SER A 61 0.97 10.27 -18.49
N LEU A 62 0.29 11.30 -18.01
CA LEU A 62 -0.72 12.01 -18.80
C LEU A 62 -0.11 12.98 -19.81
N GLU A 63 1.13 13.43 -19.62
CA GLU A 63 1.85 14.22 -20.61
C GLU A 63 3.35 13.91 -20.54
N GLY A 64 3.97 13.80 -21.72
CA GLY A 64 5.36 13.41 -21.90
C GLY A 64 6.30 14.06 -20.89
N ASP A 65 7.07 13.21 -20.22
CA ASP A 65 8.20 13.56 -19.35
C ASP A 65 7.87 14.01 -17.91
N LYS A 66 6.61 13.90 -17.48
CA LYS A 66 6.29 13.90 -16.04
C LYS A 66 5.53 12.64 -15.68
N LEU A 67 6.10 11.84 -14.78
CA LEU A 67 5.43 10.73 -14.10
C LEU A 67 4.30 11.31 -13.25
N SER A 68 3.17 11.63 -13.88
CA SER A 68 2.02 12.26 -13.25
C SER A 68 1.23 11.22 -12.44
N GLU A 69 1.55 11.14 -11.15
CA GLU A 69 0.64 11.14 -9.99
C GLU A 69 -0.45 10.05 -9.84
N GLU A 70 -0.77 9.25 -10.85
CA GLU A 70 -1.77 8.18 -10.75
C GLU A 70 -1.12 6.81 -10.95
N VAL A 71 -1.06 6.04 -9.85
CA VAL A 71 -0.67 4.64 -9.84
C VAL A 71 -1.93 3.79 -9.82
N ASP A 72 -2.19 3.07 -10.91
CA ASP A 72 -3.27 2.08 -10.96
C ASP A 72 -2.76 0.78 -10.35
N LEU A 73 -3.35 0.38 -9.21
CA LEU A 73 -3.11 -0.92 -8.58
C LEU A 73 -4.25 -1.88 -8.93
N MET A 74 -3.98 -2.87 -9.78
CA MET A 74 -4.95 -3.88 -10.18
C MET A 74 -4.53 -5.25 -9.65
N GLY A 75 -5.22 -5.74 -8.62
CA GLY A 75 -4.96 -7.04 -8.01
C GLY A 75 -5.91 -8.12 -8.54
N VAL A 76 -5.39 -9.33 -8.81
CA VAL A 76 -6.20 -10.52 -9.09
C VAL A 76 -6.35 -11.34 -7.82
N VAL A 77 -7.58 -11.36 -7.29
CA VAL A 77 -7.97 -12.19 -6.13
C VAL A 77 -8.61 -13.48 -6.66
N MET A 78 -7.95 -14.61 -6.46
CA MET A 78 -8.42 -15.90 -6.97
C MET A 78 -9.00 -16.81 -5.87
N ASN A 79 -9.19 -16.28 -4.65
CA ASN A 79 -9.97 -16.90 -3.58
C ASN A 79 -10.41 -15.80 -2.61
N ARG A 80 -11.71 -15.73 -2.29
CA ARG A 80 -12.25 -14.85 -1.25
C ARG A 80 -12.73 -15.68 -0.06
N LEU A 81 -12.39 -15.18 1.13
CA LEU A 81 -13.12 -15.30 2.40
C LEU A 81 -14.44 -16.09 2.32
N GLU A 82 -14.42 -17.34 2.76
CA GLU A 82 -15.63 -17.98 3.24
C GLU A 82 -16.01 -17.35 4.58
N ARG A 83 -17.21 -16.77 4.68
CA ARG A 83 -17.82 -16.51 5.98
C ARG A 83 -18.18 -17.87 6.56
N LYS A 84 -17.42 -18.38 7.53
CA LYS A 84 -17.88 -19.54 8.32
C LYS A 84 -19.17 -19.13 9.04
N ASN A 85 -20.25 -19.86 8.73
CA ASN A 85 -21.51 -19.80 9.47
C ASN A 85 -21.31 -20.28 10.91
#